data_AF-A0A924H3M8-F1
#
_entry.id   AF-A0A924H3M8-F1
#
_cell.length_a   1.000
_cell.length_b   1.000
_cell.length_c   1.000
_cell.angle_alpha   90.00
_cell.angle_beta   90.00
_cell.angle_gamma   90.00
#
_symmetry.space_group_name_H-M   'P 1'
#
loop_
_entity.id
_entity.type
_entity.pdbx_description
1 polymer ?
#
loop_
_entity_poly.entity_id
_entity_poly.type
_entity_poly.pdbx_seq_one_letter_code
_entity_poly.pdbx_strand_id
1 'polypeptide(L)'
;MLEAIQLACSYIEHLDQDGFLADRRTQQAVILNIVVIGEAATKLANNDFPAFVERHPEVPWSSMRGMRNRMAHGYFDVDLGIVWQTVQSSLPTLAERLTEIRDAVARGDGKARNGA
;
A
#
# COMPACT_ATOMS: atom_id res chain seq x y z
N MET A 1 4.90 3.19 5.62
CA MET A 1 3.90 2.52 4.75
C MET A 1 2.49 2.98 5.07
N LEU A 2 1.98 2.77 6.29
CA LEU A 2 0.63 3.23 6.71
C LEU A 2 0.38 4.72 6.43
N GLU A 3 1.34 5.59 6.77
CA GLU A 3 1.23 7.03 6.50
C GLU A 3 1.06 7.34 5.00
N ALA A 4 1.81 6.67 4.12
CA ALA A 4 1.70 6.87 2.66
C ALA A 4 0.32 6.41 2.14
N ILE A 5 -0.24 5.35 2.72
CA ILE A 5 -1.59 4.89 2.42
C ILE A 5 -2.61 5.98 2.80
N GLN A 6 -2.50 6.51 4.02
CA GLN A 6 -3.41 7.54 4.54
C GLN A 6 -3.33 8.83 3.73
N LEU A 7 -2.12 9.28 3.37
CA LEU A 7 -1.95 10.45 2.51
C LEU A 7 -2.60 10.25 1.15
N ALA A 8 -2.36 9.12 0.48
CA ALA A 8 -2.98 8.82 -0.80
C ALA A 8 -4.52 8.88 -0.73
N CYS A 9 -5.11 8.26 0.29
CA CYS A 9 -6.56 8.30 0.50
C CYS A 9 -7.06 9.73 0.76
N SER A 10 -6.36 10.52 1.59
CA SER A 10 -6.78 11.88 1.92
C SER A 10 -6.86 12.82 0.71
N TYR A 11 -6.01 12.61 -0.30
CA TYR A 11 -5.99 13.47 -1.49
C TYR A 11 -7.21 13.30 -2.38
N ILE A 12 -7.96 12.20 -2.23
CA ILE A 12 -9.13 11.92 -3.07
C ILE A 12 -10.47 12.07 -2.34
N GLU A 13 -10.49 12.44 -1.06
CA GLU A 13 -11.71 12.47 -0.22
C GLU A 13 -12.85 13.34 -0.79
N HIS A 14 -12.51 14.34 -1.61
CA HIS A 14 -13.47 15.28 -2.21
C HIS A 14 -13.59 15.14 -3.72
N LEU A 15 -13.00 14.09 -4.29
CA LEU A 15 -12.98 13.87 -5.72
C LEU A 15 -13.81 12.63 -6.05
N ASP A 16 -14.53 12.71 -7.16
CA ASP A 16 -14.95 11.52 -7.90
C ASP A 16 -13.87 11.14 -8.92
N GLN A 17 -14.13 10.10 -9.70
CA GLN A 17 -13.16 9.60 -10.68
C GLN A 17 -12.84 10.67 -11.73
N ASP A 18 -13.84 11.38 -12.25
CA ASP A 18 -13.63 12.41 -13.28
C ASP A 18 -12.83 13.59 -12.73
N GLY A 19 -13.10 14.02 -11.49
CA GLY A 19 -12.32 15.03 -10.79
C GLY A 19 -10.86 14.61 -10.58
N PHE A 20 -10.63 13.34 -10.20
CA PHE A 20 -9.29 12.78 -10.11
C PHE A 20 -8.58 12.74 -11.47
N LEU A 21 -9.26 12.34 -12.55
CA LEU A 21 -8.70 12.30 -13.90
C LEU A 21 -8.38 13.70 -14.46
N ALA A 22 -9.09 14.73 -13.99
CA ALA A 22 -8.82 16.12 -14.35
C ALA A 22 -7.70 16.77 -13.50
N ASP A 23 -7.40 16.25 -12.30
CA ASP A 23 -6.39 16.82 -11.40
C ASP A 23 -5.05 16.07 -11.44
N ARG A 24 -4.16 16.56 -12.31
CA ARG A 24 -2.80 16.02 -12.46
C ARG A 24 -1.96 16.08 -11.19
N ARG A 25 -2.15 17.11 -10.34
CA ARG A 25 -1.37 17.25 -9.11
C ARG A 25 -1.74 16.12 -8.15
N THR A 26 -3.03 15.87 -8.00
CA THR A 26 -3.54 14.78 -7.16
C THR A 26 -3.10 13.43 -7.69
N GLN A 27 -3.18 13.19 -9.01
CA GLN A 27 -2.67 11.95 -9.63
C GLN A 27 -1.21 11.70 -9.26
N GLN A 28 -0.34 12.71 -9.42
CA GLN A 28 1.08 12.58 -9.11
C GLN A 28 1.34 12.31 -7.64
N ALA A 29 0.59 12.97 -6.74
CA ALA A 29 0.69 12.76 -5.30
C ALA A 29 0.27 11.34 -4.90
N VAL A 30 -0.82 10.81 -5.46
CA VAL A 30 -1.28 9.43 -5.23
C VAL A 30 -0.28 8.41 -5.77
N ILE A 31 0.20 8.59 -7.00
CA ILE A 31 1.18 7.68 -7.62
C ILE A 31 2.47 7.60 -6.80
N LEU A 32 2.98 8.74 -6.33
CA LEU A 32 4.18 8.77 -5.48
C LEU A 32 3.99 7.93 -4.22
N ASN A 33 2.84 8.07 -3.55
CA ASN A 33 2.55 7.29 -2.34
C ASN A 33 2.43 5.78 -2.63
N ILE A 34 1.85 5.38 -3.77
CA ILE A 34 1.82 3.97 -4.22
C ILE A 34 3.24 3.42 -4.42
N VAL A 35 4.15 4.22 -5.00
CA VAL A 35 5.55 3.83 -5.17
C VAL A 35 6.23 3.65 -3.80
N VAL A 36 6.03 4.59 -2.86
CA VAL A 36 6.56 4.49 -1.49
C VAL A 36 6.06 3.24 -0.77
N ILE A 37 4.77 2.90 -0.94
CA ILE A 37 4.19 1.67 -0.39
C ILE A 37 4.90 0.43 -0.94
N GLY A 38 5.07 0.33 -2.26
CA GLY A 38 5.74 -0.83 -2.87
C GLY A 38 7.23 -0.92 -2.54
N GLU A 39 7.92 0.21 -2.38
CA GLU A 39 9.30 0.26 -1.90
C GLU A 39 9.41 -0.27 -0.46
N ALA A 40 8.53 0.18 0.43
CA ALA A 40 8.48 -0.32 1.80
C ALA A 40 8.16 -1.82 1.85
N ALA A 41 7.23 -2.30 1.02
CA ALA A 41 6.90 -3.73 0.91
C ALA A 41 8.10 -4.56 0.42
N THR A 42 8.89 -4.01 -0.52
CA THR A 42 10.11 -4.67 -1.02
C THR A 42 11.17 -4.79 0.06
N LYS A 43 11.42 -3.72 0.82
CA LYS A 43 12.40 -3.71 1.92
C LYS A 43 12.03 -4.70 3.02
N LEU A 44 10.75 -4.75 3.42
CA LEU A 44 10.27 -5.73 4.40
C LEU A 44 10.48 -7.17 3.93
N ALA A 45 10.11 -7.46 2.68
CA ALA A 45 10.16 -8.82 2.13
C ALA A 45 11.58 -9.33 1.88
N ASN A 46 12.50 -8.47 1.47
CA ASN A 46 13.82 -8.90 1.00
C ASN A 46 14.97 -8.62 1.99
N ASN A 47 14.82 -7.62 2.87
CA ASN A 47 15.95 -7.08 3.63
C ASN A 47 15.69 -7.11 5.13
N ASP A 48 14.62 -6.48 5.59
CA ASP A 48 14.49 -6.12 6.99
C ASP A 48 13.82 -7.23 7.80
N PHE A 49 12.71 -7.81 7.29
CA PHE A 49 11.88 -8.76 8.04
C PHE A 49 11.17 -9.81 7.16
N PRO A 50 11.90 -10.66 6.40
CA PRO A 50 11.30 -11.66 5.51
C PRO A 50 10.34 -12.62 6.25
N ALA A 51 10.72 -13.09 7.45
CA ALA A 51 9.88 -13.98 8.25
C ALA A 51 8.58 -13.32 8.74
N PHE A 52 8.52 -11.99 8.83
CA PHE A 52 7.28 -11.29 9.12
C PHE A 52 6.33 -11.34 7.92
N VAL A 53 6.85 -11.09 6.72
CA VAL A 53 6.09 -11.15 5.47
C VAL A 53 5.51 -12.55 5.24
N GLU A 54 6.29 -13.60 5.50
CA GLU A 54 5.81 -15.00 5.41
C GLU A 54 4.69 -15.33 6.42
N ARG A 55 4.73 -14.72 7.61
CA ARG A 55 3.69 -14.91 8.65
C ARG A 55 2.41 -14.13 8.38
N HIS A 56 2.44 -13.16 7.46
CA HIS A 56 1.31 -12.31 7.11
C HIS A 56 0.94 -12.43 5.62
N PRO A 57 0.61 -13.63 5.11
CA PRO A 57 0.25 -13.83 3.70
C PRO A 57 -1.06 -13.16 3.30
N GLU A 58 -1.90 -12.77 4.26
CA GLU A 58 -3.12 -11.98 4.06
C GLU A 58 -2.85 -10.58 3.53
N VAL A 59 -1.64 -10.05 3.72
CA VAL A 59 -1.23 -8.76 3.16
C VAL A 59 -0.73 -8.96 1.72
N PRO A 60 -1.19 -8.16 0.74
CA PRO A 60 -0.87 -8.35 -0.67
C PRO A 60 0.54 -7.84 -1.05
N TRP A 61 1.58 -8.38 -0.43
CA TRP A 61 2.98 -7.95 -0.58
C TRP A 61 3.46 -7.95 -2.04
N SER A 62 3.19 -9.03 -2.77
CA SER A 62 3.59 -9.15 -4.18
C SER A 62 2.90 -8.11 -5.06
N SER A 63 1.62 -7.82 -4.81
CA SER A 63 0.87 -6.80 -5.55
C SER A 63 1.43 -5.40 -5.30
N MET A 64 1.76 -5.06 -4.05
CA MET A 64 2.38 -3.76 -3.72
C MET A 64 3.72 -3.59 -4.43
N ARG A 65 4.55 -4.64 -4.46
CA ARG A 65 5.84 -4.64 -5.18
C ARG A 65 5.66 -4.50 -6.68
N GLY A 66 4.68 -5.21 -7.25
CA GLY A 66 4.32 -5.15 -8.67
C GLY A 66 3.86 -3.74 -9.08
N MET A 67 3.03 -3.09 -8.26
CA MET A 67 2.56 -1.73 -8.50
C MET A 67 3.70 -0.72 -8.55
N ARG A 68 4.68 -0.79 -7.64
CA ARG A 68 5.88 0.07 -7.71
C ARG A 68 6.64 -0.10 -9.03
N ASN A 69 6.82 -1.34 -9.50
CA ASN A 69 7.50 -1.58 -10.78
C ASN A 69 6.72 -1.00 -11.96
N ARG A 70 5.39 -1.17 -11.98
CA ARG A 70 4.52 -0.62 -13.02
C ARG A 70 4.53 0.91 -13.04
N MET A 71 4.51 1.57 -11.87
CA MET A 71 4.55 3.02 -11.75
C MET A 71 5.93 3.62 -12.04
N ALA A 72 7.01 2.88 -11.75
CA ALA A 72 8.38 3.33 -11.99
C ALA A 72 8.83 3.21 -13.46
N HIS A 73 8.21 2.32 -14.25
CA HIS A 73 8.63 2.04 -15.63
C HIS A 73 7.99 2.95 -16.69
N GLY A 74 7.15 3.90 -16.29
CA GLY A 74 6.70 4.96 -17.21
C GLY A 74 5.43 5.63 -16.74
N TYR A 75 5.53 6.85 -16.19
CA TYR A 75 4.39 7.71 -15.85
C TYR A 75 3.42 7.92 -17.02
N PHE A 76 3.92 7.85 -18.27
CA PHE A 76 3.13 8.02 -19.48
C PHE A 76 2.19 6.83 -19.79
N ASP A 77 2.49 5.62 -19.29
CA ASP A 77 1.70 4.40 -19.53
C ASP A 77 0.95 3.93 -18.27
N VAL A 78 0.88 4.78 -17.24
CA VAL A 78 0.12 4.49 -16.03
C VAL A 78 -1.37 4.61 -16.34
N ASP A 79 -2.08 3.49 -16.22
CA ASP A 79 -3.54 3.46 -16.25
C ASP A 79 -4.09 4.15 -14.99
N LEU A 80 -4.57 5.38 -15.16
CA LEU A 80 -5.13 6.20 -14.08
C LEU A 80 -6.42 5.61 -13.51
N GLY A 81 -7.15 4.77 -14.26
CA GLY A 81 -8.30 4.03 -13.75
C GLY A 81 -7.87 2.98 -12.73
N ILE A 82 -6.75 2.28 -12.98
CA ILE A 82 -6.16 1.36 -12.00
C ILE A 82 -5.66 2.12 -10.76
N VAL A 83 -5.04 3.29 -10.94
CA VAL A 83 -4.60 4.15 -9.82
C VAL A 83 -5.80 4.54 -8.97
N TRP A 84 -6.87 5.04 -9.60
CA TRP A 84 -8.11 5.42 -8.93
C TRP A 84 -8.71 4.27 -8.13
N GLN A 85 -8.89 3.10 -8.75
CA GLN A 85 -9.44 1.93 -8.07
C GLN A 85 -8.55 1.47 -6.90
N THR A 86 -7.22 1.58 -7.06
CA THR A 86 -6.27 1.24 -6.01
C THR A 86 -6.44 2.15 -4.80
N VAL A 87 -6.49 3.48 -5.00
CA VAL A 87 -6.60 4.43 -3.90
C VAL A 87 -7.99 4.44 -3.27
N GLN A 88 -9.05 4.19 -4.05
CA GLN A 88 -10.42 4.22 -3.53
C GLN A 88 -10.84 2.93 -2.82
N SER A 89 -10.26 1.77 -3.15
CA SER A 89 -10.68 0.49 -2.56
C SER A 89 -9.54 -0.29 -1.92
N SER A 90 -8.46 -0.55 -2.67
CA SER A 90 -7.39 -1.44 -2.19
C SER A 90 -6.61 -0.84 -1.02
N LEU A 91 -6.31 0.46 -1.08
CA LEU A 91 -5.53 1.16 -0.06
C LEU A 91 -6.25 1.29 1.29
N PRO A 92 -7.54 1.67 1.38
CA PRO A 92 -8.29 1.64 2.63
C PRO A 92 -8.30 0.27 3.30
N THR A 93 -8.61 -0.80 2.56
CA THR A 93 -8.60 -2.17 3.09
C THR A 93 -7.21 -2.58 3.59
N LEU A 94 -6.15 -2.19 2.87
CA LEU A 94 -4.79 -2.44 3.30
C LEU A 94 -4.45 -1.67 4.59
N ALA A 95 -4.93 -0.43 4.74
CA ALA A 95 -4.71 0.38 5.93
C ALA A 95 -5.29 -0.27 7.19
N GLU A 96 -6.51 -0.80 7.08
CA GLU A 96 -7.20 -1.53 8.15
C GLU A 96 -6.38 -2.75 8.57
N ARG A 97 -6.00 -3.61 7.62
CA ARG A 97 -5.21 -4.82 7.89
C ARG A 97 -3.86 -4.53 8.54
N LEU A 98 -3.13 -3.54 8.03
CA LEU A 98 -1.84 -3.17 8.59
C LEU A 98 -1.97 -2.54 9.99
N THR A 99 -3.08 -1.85 10.27
CA THR A 99 -3.40 -1.32 11.59
C THR A 99 -3.68 -2.45 12.58
N GLU A 100 -4.50 -3.44 12.20
CA GLU A 100 -4.78 -4.63 13.00
C GLU A 100 -3.50 -5.38 13.36
N ILE A 101 -2.62 -5.62 12.38
CA ILE A 101 -1.33 -6.31 12.59
C ILE A 101 -0.42 -5.50 13.51
N ARG A 102 -0.28 -4.19 13.28
CA ARG A 102 0.53 -3.31 14.14
C ARG A 102 0.05 -3.35 15.58
N ASP A 103 -1.26 -3.27 15.80
CA ASP A 103 -1.84 -3.23 17.14
C ASP A 103 -1.70 -4.60 17.83
N ALA A 104 -1.82 -5.71 17.10
CA ALA A 104 -1.56 -7.06 17.63
C ALA A 104 -0.09 -7.24 18.04
N VAL A 105 0.85 -6.73 17.23
CA VAL A 105 2.28 -6.73 17.57
C VAL A 105 2.54 -5.89 18.82
N ALA A 106 1.92 -4.71 18.93
CA ALA A 106 2.07 -3.82 20.08
C ALA A 106 1.51 -4.43 21.39
N ARG A 107 0.44 -5.23 21.30
CA ARG A 107 -0.13 -5.96 22.44
C ARG A 107 0.70 -7.17 22.88
N GLY A 108 1.68 -7.60 22.09
CA GLY A 108 2.49 -8.79 22.38
C GLY A 108 1.80 -10.12 22.02
N ASP A 109 0.64 -10.06 21.34
CA ASP A 109 -0.16 -11.24 20.95
C ASP A 109 0.51 -12.05 19.81
N GLY A 110 1.63 -11.54 19.26
CA GLY A 110 2.43 -12.20 18.23
C GLY A 110 3.25 -13.42 18.69
N LYS A 111 3.02 -13.95 19.91
CA LYS A 111 3.76 -15.11 20.44
C LYS A 111 2.89 -16.11 21.21
N ALA A 112 2.24 -17.01 20.47
CA ALA A 112 1.88 -18.35 20.89
C ALA A 112 1.67 -19.17 19.60
N ARG A 113 2.55 -20.06 19.16
CA ARG A 113 3.10 -21.25 19.82
C ARG A 113 4.30 -21.71 18.99
N ASN A 114 5.47 -21.85 19.61
CA ASN A 114 6.53 -22.65 19.03
C ASN A 114 6.73 -23.86 19.94
N GLY A 115 6.48 -25.04 19.38
CA GLY A 115 6.96 -26.38 19.80
C GLY A 115 6.85 -26.78 21.27
N ALA A 116 5.93 -27.71 21.55
CA ALA A 116 6.22 -28.80 22.49
C ALA A 116 7.19 -29.79 21.83
#